data_AF-A0A225CK51-F1
#
_entry.id   AF-A0A225CK51-F1
#
_cell.length_a   1.000
_cell.length_b   1.000
_cell.length_c   1.000
_cell.angle_alpha   90.00
_cell.angle_beta   90.00
_cell.angle_gamma   90.00
#
_symmetry.space_group_name_H-M   'P 1'
#
loop_
_entity.id
_entity.type
_entity.pdbx_description
1 polymer ?
#
loop_
_entity_poly.entity_id
_entity_poly.type
_entity_poly.pdbx_seq_one_letter_code
_entity_poly.pdbx_strand_id
1 'polypeptide(L)' 'MTETHAGLGFDEADDVEARAAESLAFADAALALAGGEVTDPVLLEITERAAREEITSEEAVAEIRRHVLG' A
#
# COMPACT_ATOMS: atom_id res chain seq x y z
N MET A 1 -4.75 0.43 -42.06
CA MET A 1 -5.56 -0.05 -40.92
C MET A 1 -4.84 0.42 -39.66
N THR A 2 -5.10 1.66 -39.27
CA THR A 2 -4.53 2.29 -38.07
C THR A 2 -5.42 1.91 -36.90
N GLU A 3 -5.06 0.85 -36.19
CA GLU A 3 -5.62 0.60 -34.86
C GLU A 3 -4.81 1.42 -33.85
N THR A 4 -5.35 2.59 -33.55
CA THR A 4 -4.98 3.37 -32.37
C THR A 4 -5.49 2.62 -31.14
N HIS A 5 -4.62 1.84 -30.49
CA HIS A 5 -4.86 1.33 -29.14
C HIS A 5 -4.74 2.49 -28.14
N ALA A 6 -5.82 3.25 -28.02
CA ALA A 6 -6.01 4.23 -26.94
C ALA A 6 -6.87 3.57 -25.86
N GLY A 7 -6.22 2.95 -24.88
CA GLY A 7 -6.90 2.36 -23.73
C GLY A 7 -5.93 1.67 -22.78
N LEU A 8 -5.02 2.41 -22.13
CA LEU A 8 -4.04 1.86 -21.18
C LEU A 8 -3.73 2.81 -20.01
N GLY A 9 -4.73 3.53 -19.50
CA GLY A 9 -4.50 4.49 -18.39
C GLY A 9 -5.39 4.33 -17.17
N PHE A 10 -6.51 3.60 -17.30
CA PHE A 10 -7.49 3.45 -16.21
C PHE A 10 -7.42 2.05 -15.58
N ASP A 11 -7.19 1.02 -16.40
CA ASP A 11 -7.09 -0.39 -15.98
C ASP A 11 -5.97 -0.63 -14.96
N GLU A 12 -4.76 -0.09 -15.21
CA GLU A 12 -3.63 -0.30 -14.30
C GLU A 12 -3.77 0.45 -12.96
N ALA A 13 -4.40 1.62 -12.95
CA ALA A 13 -4.62 2.37 -11.70
C ALA A 13 -5.69 1.68 -10.83
N ASP A 14 -6.75 1.16 -11.45
CA ASP A 14 -7.79 0.36 -10.77
C ASP A 14 -7.20 -0.96 -10.24
N ASP A 15 -6.30 -1.60 -11.00
CA ASP A 15 -5.60 -2.82 -10.58
C ASP A 15 -4.65 -2.57 -9.39
N VAL A 16 -3.91 -1.46 -9.41
CA VAL A 16 -3.03 -1.07 -8.30
C VAL A 16 -3.84 -0.81 -7.04
N GLU A 17 -4.96 -0.07 -7.12
CA GLU A 17 -5.78 0.20 -5.94
C GLU A 17 -6.43 -1.10 -5.41
N ALA A 18 -6.88 -2.00 -6.29
CA ALA A 18 -7.43 -3.29 -5.89
C ALA A 18 -6.40 -4.16 -5.16
N ARG A 19 -5.16 -4.21 -5.68
CA ARG A 19 -4.05 -4.93 -5.07
C ARG A 19 -3.59 -4.29 -3.75
N ALA A 20 -3.58 -2.96 -3.69
CA ALA A 20 -3.27 -2.22 -2.47
C ALA A 20 -4.28 -2.54 -1.37
N ALA A 21 -5.58 -2.49 -1.68
CA ALA A 21 -6.65 -2.83 -0.75
C ALA A 21 -6.57 -4.29 -0.26
N GLU A 22 -6.28 -5.24 -1.16
CA GLU A 22 -6.08 -6.64 -0.79
C GLU A 22 -4.88 -6.81 0.17
N SER A 23 -3.75 -6.18 -0.15
CA SER A 23 -2.53 -6.23 0.67
C SER A 23 -2.76 -5.66 2.07
N LEU A 24 -3.42 -4.50 2.16
CA LEU A 24 -3.76 -3.87 3.45
C LEU A 24 -4.73 -4.73 4.26
N ALA A 25 -5.77 -5.28 3.64
CA ALA A 25 -6.72 -6.16 4.31
C ALA A 25 -6.06 -7.44 4.83
N PHE A 26 -5.11 -8.01 4.06
CA PHE A 26 -4.33 -9.15 4.51
C PHE A 26 -3.46 -8.80 5.73
N ALA A 27 -2.77 -7.66 5.69
CA ALA A 27 -1.92 -7.21 6.80
C ALA A 27 -2.75 -6.98 8.08
N ASP A 28 -3.90 -6.32 7.97
CA ASP A 28 -4.83 -6.09 9.07
C ASP A 28 -5.33 -7.42 9.68
N ALA A 29 -5.77 -8.36 8.84
CA ALA A 29 -6.19 -9.68 9.29
C ALA A 29 -5.05 -10.46 9.99
N ALA A 30 -3.82 -10.37 9.49
CA ALA A 30 -2.65 -11.00 10.11
C ALA A 30 -2.32 -10.40 11.48
N LEU A 31 -2.41 -9.06 11.61
CA LEU A 31 -2.25 -8.35 12.86
C LEU A 31 -3.33 -8.76 13.87
N ALA A 32 -4.60 -8.74 13.45
CA ALA A 32 -5.73 -9.12 14.29
C ALA A 32 -5.63 -10.58 14.77
N LEU A 33 -5.19 -11.50 13.91
CA LEU A 33 -4.92 -12.89 14.29
C LEU A 33 -3.83 -13.01 15.35
N ALA A 34 -2.82 -12.13 15.32
CA ALA A 34 -1.78 -12.03 16.32
C ALA A 34 -2.21 -11.27 17.60
N GLY A 35 -3.44 -10.76 17.66
CA GLY A 35 -3.95 -9.93 18.75
C GLY A 35 -3.41 -8.49 18.73
N GLY A 36 -2.90 -8.03 17.59
CA GLY A 36 -2.40 -6.68 17.37
C GLY A 36 -3.34 -5.88 16.46
N GLU A 37 -3.22 -4.56 16.58
CA GLU A 37 -3.89 -3.59 15.72
C GLU A 37 -2.93 -2.41 15.54
N VAL A 38 -2.86 -1.83 14.34
CA VAL A 38 -2.10 -0.61 14.08
C VAL A 38 -3.09 0.55 14.03
N THR A 39 -3.03 1.45 15.02
CA THR A 39 -3.91 2.62 15.13
C THR A 39 -3.19 3.95 14.93
N ASP A 40 -1.85 3.92 14.81
CA ASP A 40 -1.06 5.14 14.59
C ASP A 40 -1.32 5.64 13.15
N PRO A 41 -1.89 6.86 12.98
CA PRO A 41 -2.26 7.38 11.67
C PRO A 41 -1.05 7.55 10.73
N VAL A 42 0.14 7.80 11.28
CA VAL A 42 1.35 7.95 10.46
C VAL A 42 1.79 6.58 9.93
N LEU A 43 1.71 5.54 10.75
CA LEU A 43 2.02 4.19 10.30
C LEU A 43 1.04 3.72 9.22
N LEU A 44 -0.25 4.01 9.42
CA LEU A 44 -1.29 3.72 8.44
C LEU A 44 -1.02 4.40 7.10
N GLU A 45 -0.71 5.70 7.11
CA GLU A 45 -0.36 6.46 5.89
C GLU A 45 0.86 5.88 5.17
N ILE A 46 1.92 5.51 5.91
CA ILE A 46 3.11 4.91 5.31
C ILE A 46 2.78 3.56 4.66
N THR A 47 2.00 2.70 5.33
CA THR A 47 1.59 1.40 4.76
C THR A 47 0.69 1.55 3.55
N GLU A 48 -0.19 2.55 3.52
CA GLU A 48 -1.03 2.85 2.37
C GLU A 48 -0.19 3.29 1.15
N ARG A 49 0.76 4.20 1.35
CA ARG A 49 1.68 4.66 0.28
C ARG A 49 2.52 3.50 -0.25
N ALA A 50 2.98 2.60 0.62
CA ALA A 50 3.71 1.40 0.22
C ALA A 50 2.82 0.42 -0.56
N ALA A 51 1.55 0.27 -0.17
CA ALA A 51 0.59 -0.60 -0.85
C ALA A 51 0.23 -0.08 -2.25
N ARG A 52 0.19 1.25 -2.44
CA ARG A 52 0.01 1.93 -3.74
C ARG A 52 1.29 2.02 -4.59
N GLU A 53 2.38 1.41 -4.14
CA GLU A 53 3.69 1.43 -4.81
C GLU A 53 4.26 2.86 -4.98
N GLU A 54 3.81 3.83 -4.17
CA GLU A 54 4.31 5.21 -4.18
C GLU A 54 5.70 5.34 -3.53
N ILE A 55 6.02 4.39 -2.64
CA ILE A 55 7.33 4.23 -1.98
C ILE A 55 7.71 2.76 -1.96
N THR A 56 9.02 2.48 -1.90
CA THR A 56 9.48 1.10 -1.76
C THR A 56 9.23 0.57 -0.35
N SER A 57 9.25 -0.76 -0.22
CA SER A 57 9.17 -1.39 1.09
C SER A 57 10.34 -1.02 2.01
N GLU A 58 11.55 -0.82 1.47
CA GLU A 58 12.69 -0.35 2.28
C GLU A 58 12.49 1.07 2.79
N GLU A 59 11.95 1.96 1.94
CA GLU A 59 11.62 3.33 2.33
C GLU A 59 10.56 3.34 3.42
N ALA A 60 9.47 2.59 3.25
CA ALA A 60 8.42 2.45 4.26
C ALA A 60 8.98 1.99 5.62
N VAL A 61 9.83 0.96 5.63
CA VAL A 61 10.49 0.48 6.86
C VAL A 61 11.37 1.56 7.48
N ALA A 62 12.10 2.33 6.67
CA ALA A 62 12.93 3.43 7.17
C ALA A 62 12.09 4.56 7.79
N GLU A 63 10.96 4.93 7.16
CA GLU A 63 10.05 5.94 7.69
C GLU A 63 9.39 5.49 9.00
N ILE A 64 8.90 4.25 9.04
CA ILE A 64 8.31 3.66 10.26
C ILE A 64 9.32 3.62 11.39
N ARG A 65 10.56 3.19 11.14
CA ARG A 65 11.62 3.16 12.15
C ARG A 65 11.92 4.55 12.69
N ARG A 66 12.04 5.55 11.82
CA ARG A 66 12.28 6.94 12.22
C ARG A 66 11.13 7.48 13.06
N HIS A 67 9.89 7.16 12.71
CA HIS A 67 8.71 7.59 13.47
C HIS A 67 8.62 6.94 14.85
N VAL A 68 8.86 5.62 14.93
CA VAL A 68 8.71 4.85 16.18
C VAL A 68 9.89 5.05 17.13
N LEU A 69 11.12 5.20 16.60
CA LEU A 69 12.34 5.20 17.41
C LEU A 69 12.90 6.60 17.72
N GLY A 70 12.58 7.62 16.90
CA GLY A 70 13.16 8.97 17.01
C GLY A 70 14.56 9.06 16.42
#